data_AF-A0A8X6G7U5-F1
#
_entry.id   AF-A0A8X6G7U5-F1
#
_cell.length_a   1.000
_cell.length_b   1.000
_cell.length_c   1.000
_cell.angle_alpha   90.00
_cell.angle_beta   90.00
_cell.angle_gamma   90.00
#
_symmetry.space_group_name_H-M   'P 1'
#
loop_
_entity.id
_entity.type
_entity.pdbx_description
1 polymer ?
#
loop_
_entity_poly.entity_id
_entity_poly.type
_entity_poly.pdbx_seq_one_letter_code
_entity_poly.pdbx_strand_id
1 'polypeptide(L)'
;MAVIYGLEHFNYYTYGRIVTVQTDHKPILGLSKKPYDTISPRLQRMLLRLNKYNIQLEYVPGKNLVIVDALSRAQSTTDKFDEVLGQEATVRINLLTQASSTKWE
;
A
#
# COMPACT_ATOMS: atom_id res chain seq x y z
N MET A 1 6.58 5.36 -5.51
CA MET A 1 5.15 5.18 -5.84
C MET A 1 4.35 4.87 -4.58
N ALA A 2 4.54 5.61 -3.49
CA ALA A 2 3.84 5.32 -2.24
C ALA A 2 2.35 5.71 -2.31
N VAL A 3 2.05 6.85 -2.94
CA VAL A 3 0.67 7.38 -3.06
C VAL A 3 -0.26 6.40 -3.77
N ILE A 4 0.12 5.94 -4.96
CA ILE A 4 -0.70 5.02 -5.76
C ILE A 4 -0.91 3.71 -5.00
N TYR A 5 0.15 3.18 -4.40
CA TYR A 5 0.07 1.95 -3.61
C TYR A 5 -0.89 2.10 -2.42
N GLY A 6 -0.79 3.19 -1.66
CA GLY A 6 -1.69 3.46 -0.54
C GLY A 6 -3.15 3.58 -0.98
N LEU A 7 -3.42 4.29 -2.07
CA LEU A 7 -4.79 4.45 -2.59
C LEU A 7 -5.41 3.12 -3.03
N GLU A 8 -4.63 2.27 -3.68
CA GLU A 8 -5.08 0.95 -4.11
C GLU A 8 -5.22 -0.03 -2.94
N HIS A 9 -4.30 0.01 -1.99
CA HIS A 9 -4.37 -0.82 -0.78
C HIS A 9 -5.63 -0.49 0.04
N PHE A 10 -5.93 0.80 0.18
CA PHE A 10 -7.13 1.29 0.87
C PHE A 10 -8.30 1.56 -0.08
N ASN A 11 -8.37 0.90 -1.25
CA ASN A 11 -9.38 1.17 -2.29
C ASN A 11 -10.83 1.12 -1.75
N TYR A 12 -11.11 0.24 -0.78
CA TYR A 12 -12.43 0.17 -0.13
C TYR A 12 -12.83 1.48 0.58
N TYR A 13 -11.85 2.23 1.10
CA TYR A 13 -12.07 3.48 1.83
C TYR A 13 -11.91 4.73 0.96
N THR A 14 -11.05 4.67 -0.05
CA THR A 14 -10.66 5.81 -0.88
C THR A 14 -11.50 5.95 -2.15
N TYR A 15 -12.06 4.85 -2.66
CA TYR A 15 -12.83 4.88 -3.91
C TYR A 15 -14.16 5.64 -3.74
N GLY A 16 -14.45 6.53 -4.69
CA GLY A 16 -15.68 7.33 -4.70
C GLY A 16 -15.76 8.48 -3.67
N ARG A 17 -14.71 8.68 -2.86
CA ARG A 17 -14.63 9.77 -1.87
C ARG A 17 -13.57 10.79 -2.25
N ILE A 18 -13.75 12.03 -1.79
CA ILE A 18 -12.71 13.07 -1.86
C ILE A 18 -11.66 12.74 -0.80
N VAL A 19 -10.43 12.46 -1.23
CA VAL A 19 -9.33 12.11 -0.34
C VAL A 19 -8.21 13.13 -0.47
N THR A 20 -7.77 13.70 0.64
CA THR A 20 -6.59 14.58 0.66
C THR A 20 -5.34 13.75 0.87
N VAL A 21 -4.39 13.84 -0.05
CA VAL A 21 -3.10 13.14 0.04
C VAL A 21 -1.99 14.17 0.20
N GLN A 22 -1.31 14.09 1.34
CA GLN A 22 -0.12 14.88 1.63
C GLN A 22 1.13 14.12 1.20
N THR A 23 1.98 14.77 0.39
CA THR A 23 3.22 14.17 -0.10
C THR A 23 4.34 15.20 -0.16
N ASP A 24 5.57 14.78 0.12
CA ASP A 24 6.79 15.56 -0.09
C ASP A 24 7.28 15.55 -1.54
N HIS A 25 6.55 14.88 -2.45
CA HIS A 25 7.01 14.66 -3.81
C HIS A 25 6.45 15.69 -4.80
N LYS A 26 7.07 16.88 -4.86
CA LYS A 26 6.68 17.98 -5.79
C LYS A 26 6.47 17.57 -7.25
N PRO A 27 7.27 16.67 -7.86
CA PRO A 27 7.07 16.32 -9.28
C PRO A 27 5.69 15.74 -9.57
N ILE A 28 5.04 15.07 -8.60
CA ILE A 28 3.72 14.46 -8.82
C ILE A 28 2.62 15.53 -8.89
N LEU A 29 2.74 16.61 -8.10
CA LEU A 29 1.84 17.77 -8.18
C LEU A 29 1.95 18.46 -9.55
N GLY A 30 3.18 18.58 -10.06
CA GLY A 30 3.42 19.18 -11.38
C GLY A 30 2.97 18.30 -12.55
N LEU A 31 2.89 16.98 -12.34
CA LEU A 31 2.53 16.02 -13.38
C LEU A 31 1.07 16.16 -13.83
N SER A 32 0.17 16.50 -12.91
CA SER A 32 -1.26 16.70 -13.21
C SER A 32 -1.54 17.87 -14.17
N LYS A 33 -0.59 18.82 -14.31
CA LYS A 33 -0.76 20.02 -15.16
C LYS A 33 -0.12 19.87 -16.53
N LYS A 34 0.60 18.78 -16.80
CA LYS A 34 1.31 18.57 -18.06
C LYS A 34 0.41 17.86 -19.09
N PRO A 35 0.49 18.23 -20.38
CA PRO A 35 -0.21 17.51 -21.42
C PRO A 35 0.36 16.09 -21.58
N TYR A 36 -0.52 15.09 -21.74
CA TYR A 36 -0.15 13.67 -21.78
C TYR A 36 0.92 13.36 -22.83
N ASP A 37 0.88 14.01 -24.00
CA ASP A 37 1.83 13.77 -25.10
C ASP A 37 3.29 14.07 -24.75
N THR A 38 3.52 14.90 -23.73
CA THR A 38 4.87 15.27 -23.26
C THR A 38 5.39 14.36 -22.14
N ILE A 39 4.56 13.45 -21.67
CA ILE A 39 4.82 12.62 -20.50
C ILE A 39 5.24 11.22 -20.95
N SER A 40 6.25 10.64 -20.30
CA SER A 40 6.67 9.28 -20.62
C SER A 40 5.55 8.26 -20.41
N PRO A 41 5.48 7.16 -21.19
CA PRO A 41 4.41 6.16 -21.08
C PRO A 41 4.25 5.60 -19.66
N ARG A 42 5.34 5.48 -18.91
CA ARG A 42 5.32 5.04 -17.50
C ARG A 42 4.55 6.02 -16.62
N LEU A 43 4.80 7.31 -16.77
CA LEU A 43 4.15 8.37 -16.00
C LEU A 43 2.68 8.56 -16.43
N GLN A 44 2.35 8.37 -17.71
CA GLN A 44 0.96 8.35 -18.19
C GLN A 44 0.15 7.24 -17.50
N ARG A 45 0.68 6.01 -17.44
CA ARG A 45 0.01 4.89 -16.75
C ARG A 45 -0.22 5.17 -15.27
N MET A 46 0.73 5.81 -14.61
CA MET A 46 0.56 6.23 -13.21
C MET A 46 -0.53 7.28 -13.05
N LEU A 47 -0.57 8.27 -13.95
CA LEU A 47 -1.61 9.31 -13.96
C LEU A 47 -3.00 8.69 -14.17
N LEU A 48 -3.13 7.70 -15.06
CA LEU A 48 -4.39 6.98 -15.26
C LEU A 48 -4.84 6.26 -13.98
N ARG A 49 -3.91 5.63 -13.24
CA ARG A 49 -4.22 4.98 -11.96
C ARG A 49 -4.61 6.00 -10.88
N LEU A 50 -3.98 7.17 -10.84
CA LEU A 50 -4.35 8.24 -9.92
C LEU A 50 -5.73 8.83 -10.25
N ASN A 51 -6.03 9.06 -11.53
CA ASN A 51 -7.30 9.62 -11.99
C ASN A 51 -8.52 8.74 -11.68
N LYS A 52 -8.32 7.47 -11.33
CA LYS A 52 -9.40 6.61 -10.83
C LYS A 52 -10.01 7.13 -9.51
N TYR A 53 -9.25 7.88 -8.72
CA TYR A 53 -9.65 8.36 -7.41
C TYR A 53 -9.82 9.89 -7.43
N ASN A 54 -10.73 10.40 -6.59
CA ASN A 54 -10.94 11.84 -6.43
C ASN A 54 -9.98 12.38 -5.36
N ILE A 55 -8.74 12.71 -5.76
CA ILE A 55 -7.66 13.05 -4.84
C ILE A 55 -7.34 14.54 -4.88
N GLN A 56 -7.18 15.15 -3.71
CA GLN A 56 -6.55 16.46 -3.54
C GLN A 56 -5.10 16.27 -3.09
N LEU A 57 -4.15 16.57 -3.98
CA LEU A 57 -2.71 16.44 -3.70
C LEU A 57 -2.17 17.74 -3.08
N GLU A 58 -1.62 17.62 -1.88
CA GLU A 58 -1.00 18.72 -1.15
C GLU A 58 0.49 18.43 -0.93
N TYR A 59 1.34 19.43 -1.19
CA TYR A 59 2.76 19.33 -0.90
C TYR A 59 3.05 19.67 0.56
N VAL A 60 3.66 18.75 1.28
CA VAL A 60 4.14 18.97 2.65
C VAL A 60 5.64 18.70 2.69
N PRO A 61 6.49 19.61 3.23
CA PRO A 61 7.91 19.36 3.37
C PRO A 61 8.18 18.08 4.17
N GLY A 62 9.12 17.24 3.71
CA GLY A 62 9.42 15.96 4.37
C GLY A 62 9.79 16.09 5.86
N LYS A 63 10.34 17.25 6.27
CA LYS A 63 10.60 17.57 7.69
C LYS A 63 9.35 17.51 8.58
N ASN A 64 8.17 17.75 8.02
CA ASN A 64 6.90 17.71 8.74
C ASN A 64 6.23 16.33 8.65
N LEU A 65 6.70 15.44 7.77
CA LEU A 65 6.20 14.08 7.58
C LEU A 65 6.98 13.04 8.39
N VAL A 66 7.37 13.39 9.63
CA VAL A 66 8.23 12.54 10.47
C VAL A 66 7.62 11.16 10.72
N ILE A 67 6.32 11.09 10.97
CA ILE A 67 5.61 9.81 11.22
C ILE A 67 5.65 8.93 9.96
N VAL A 68 5.37 9.50 8.79
CA VAL A 68 5.35 8.76 7.52
C VAL A 68 6.77 8.31 7.15
N ASP A 69 7.76 9.18 7.31
CA ASP A 69 9.17 8.85 7.06
C ASP A 69 9.63 7.72 8.00
N ALA A 70 9.31 7.81 9.29
CA ALA A 70 9.61 6.77 10.26
C ALA A 70 8.95 5.42 9.90
N LEU A 71 7.65 5.41 9.58
CA LEU A 71 6.95 4.19 9.15
C LEU A 71 7.54 3.61 7.84
N SER A 72 7.94 4.47 6.90
CA SER A 72 8.52 4.04 5.62
C SER A 72 9.93 3.45 5.78
N ARG A 73 10.68 3.91 6.79
CA ARG A 73 12.02 3.43 7.14
C ARG A 73 12.00 2.24 8.10
N ALA A 74 10.95 2.12 8.90
CA ALA A 74 10.68 1.00 9.78
C ALA A 74 10.17 -0.21 8.97
N GLN A 75 10.94 -0.60 7.96
CA GLN A 75 10.81 -1.91 7.34
C GLN A 75 11.23 -2.90 8.42
N SER A 76 10.23 -3.42 9.12
CA SER A 76 10.44 -4.47 10.08
C SER A 76 11.16 -5.62 9.37
N THR A 77 12.17 -6.17 10.02
CA THR A 77 12.74 -7.48 9.68
C THR A 77 11.69 -8.57 9.97
N THR A 78 10.51 -8.45 9.35
CA THR A 78 9.33 -9.29 9.51
C THR A 78 9.40 -10.56 8.66
N ASP A 79 10.49 -10.77 7.92
CA ASP A 79 10.82 -12.10 7.40
C ASP A 79 10.81 -13.17 8.51
N LYS A 80 10.95 -12.78 9.80
CA LYS A 80 10.92 -13.69 10.95
C LYS A 80 9.58 -13.81 11.68
N PHE A 81 8.64 -12.87 11.55
CA PHE A 81 7.38 -12.92 12.33
C PHE A 81 6.27 -13.68 11.59
N ASP A 82 6.23 -13.59 10.26
CA ASP A 82 5.27 -14.35 9.44
C ASP A 82 5.63 -15.85 9.40
N GLU A 83 6.92 -16.19 9.54
CA GLU A 83 7.37 -17.57 9.66
C GLU A 83 6.88 -18.21 10.96
N VAL A 84 6.88 -17.48 12.07
CA VAL A 84 6.45 -17.99 13.39
C VAL A 84 4.93 -18.15 13.47
N LEU A 85 4.16 -17.17 12.98
CA LEU A 85 2.68 -17.28 12.94
C LEU A 85 2.22 -18.34 11.93
N GLY A 86 2.90 -18.46 10.79
CA GLY A 86 2.64 -19.50 9.79
C GLY A 86 2.94 -20.91 10.33
N GLN A 87 4.03 -21.07 11.09
CA GLN A 87 4.36 -22.34 11.74
C GLN A 87 3.35 -22.71 12.83
N GLU A 88 2.95 -21.78 13.71
CA GLU A 88 1.96 -22.06 14.75
C GLU A 88 0.58 -22.41 14.18
N ALA A 89 0.12 -21.70 13.14
CA ALA A 89 -1.15 -21.99 12.48
C ALA A 89 -1.13 -23.35 11.76
N THR A 90 -0.02 -23.68 11.07
CA THR A 90 0.15 -24.96 10.37
C THR A 90 0.22 -26.14 11.37
N VAL A 91 0.93 -25.98 12.49
CA VAL A 91 1.01 -27.00 13.54
C VAL A 91 -0.38 -27.27 14.14
N ARG A 92 -1.19 -26.24 14.40
CA ARG A 92 -2.56 -26.42 14.92
C ARG A 92 -3.50 -27.12 13.94
N ILE A 93 -3.43 -26.80 12.64
CA ILE A 93 -4.26 -27.44 11.61
C ILE A 93 -3.90 -28.93 11.47
N ASN A 94 -2.60 -29.27 11.48
CA ASN A 94 -2.16 -30.66 11.38
C ASN A 94 -2.58 -31.51 12.59
N LEU A 95 -2.58 -30.93 13.79
CA LEU A 95 -2.96 -31.62 15.02
C LEU A 95 -4.46 -31.97 15.04
N LEU A 96 -5.32 -31.07 14.58
CA LEU A 96 -6.75 -31.33 14.42
C LEU A 96 -7.06 -32.36 13.32
N THR A 97 -6.29 -32.33 12.23
CA THR A 97 -6.45 -33.30 11.12
C THR A 97 -6.05 -34.71 11.55
N GLN A 98 -4.97 -34.86 12.33
CA GLN A 98 -4.54 -36.14 12.90
C GLN A 98 -5.51 -36.66 13.99
N ALA A 99 -6.03 -35.75 14.83
CA ALA A 99 -7.05 -36.10 15.83
C ALA A 99 -8.40 -36.48 15.19
N SER A 100 -8.69 -36.01 13.98
CA SER A 100 -9.90 -36.37 13.23
C SER A 100 -9.76 -37.67 12.45
N SER A 101 -8.55 -38.03 11.98
CA SER A 101 -8.35 -39.29 11.23
C SER A 101 -8.29 -40.53 12.14
N THR A 102 -8.12 -40.35 13.45
CA THR A 102 -8.05 -41.42 14.45
C THR A 102 -9.41 -41.85 15.00
N LYS A 103 -10.53 -41.34 14.44
CA LYS A 103 -11.88 -41.60 14.96
C LYS A 103 -12.74 -42.57 14.13
N TRP A 104 -12.17 -43.25 13.12
CA TRP A 104 -12.94 -44.16 12.27
C TRP A 104 -12.20 -45.45 11.86
N GLU A 105 -11.28 -45.95 12.70
CA GLU A 105 -10.89 -47.37 12.68
C GLU A 105 -11.34 -48.06 13.97
#